data_AF-A0A4Q2M142-F1
#
_entry.id   AF-A0A4Q2M142-F1
#
_cell.length_a   1.000
_cell.length_b   1.000
_cell.length_c   1.000
_cell.angle_alpha   90.00
_cell.angle_beta   90.00
_cell.angle_gamma   90.00
#
_symmetry.space_group_name_H-M   'P 1'
#
loop_
_entity.id
_entity.type
_entity.pdbx_description
1 polymer ?
#
loop_
_entity_poly.entity_id
_entity_poly.type
_entity_poly.pdbx_seq_one_letter_code
_entity_poly.pdbx_strand_id
1 'polypeptide(L)'
;MRIFACPGCSRVVYYDNLSCLACGTELAYDRENVALVAVVGERYRAAGGVRRRCMNTIAGCNWLTADDEASECFSCLLTRSRPVEGEQNIFDWLAETSHAKRWLIFQLDELGLPIVSHRDKPNGGLAFDLDATTDDHRVMIGHMNGVITIDLSEAQDSHREALRVLLGEAYRTMLGHFRHEIGHYYWMTLVASDPARLEAFRERFGDERQDYGQALTAHYSGGVAAWQHDHISQYATTHPWEDFAETFAHYLHICGTLQSAGAFGLSMAGPGEELGARGSLTSHPTLTPQSAASVRDILAEWQPLALALNLVNRSLGKGDLYPFTIADPVVEKLEYVHRLVSGR
;
A
#
# COMPACT_ATOMS: atom_id res chain seq x y z
N MET A 1 1.71 -8.63 4.16
CA MET A 1 2.07 -8.49 5.58
C MET A 1 2.97 -9.64 5.96
N ARG A 2 4.22 -9.33 6.31
CA ARG A 2 5.22 -10.33 6.71
C ARG A 2 5.10 -10.63 8.19
N ILE A 3 5.35 -11.88 8.58
CA ILE A 3 5.48 -12.28 9.98
C ILE A 3 6.94 -12.31 10.40
N PHE A 4 7.19 -12.15 11.70
CA PHE A 4 8.52 -12.17 12.29
C PHE A 4 8.56 -13.15 13.46
N ALA A 5 9.76 -13.51 13.90
CA ALA A 5 9.98 -14.31 15.09
C ALA A 5 10.45 -13.42 16.24
N CYS A 6 9.86 -13.59 17.43
CA CYS A 6 10.27 -12.87 18.62
C CYS A 6 11.73 -13.25 18.96
N PRO A 7 12.64 -12.28 19.15
CA PRO A 7 14.03 -12.56 19.51
C PRO A 7 14.19 -13.16 20.91
N GLY A 8 13.19 -13.04 21.79
CA GLY A 8 13.24 -13.59 23.14
C GLY A 8 12.70 -15.03 23.27
N CYS A 9 11.66 -15.40 22.50
CA CYS A 9 11.01 -16.71 22.64
C CYS A 9 10.65 -17.41 21.31
N SER A 10 11.06 -16.85 20.17
CA SER A 10 10.84 -17.38 18.82
C SER A 10 9.39 -17.57 18.38
N ARG A 11 8.40 -17.12 19.18
CA ARG A 11 7.00 -17.09 18.74
C ARG A 11 6.78 -16.09 17.63
N VAL A 12 5.77 -16.37 16.79
CA VAL A 12 5.31 -15.45 15.76
C VAL A 12 4.89 -14.13 16.39
N VAL A 13 5.42 -13.05 15.85
CA VAL A 13 5.06 -11.67 16.14
C VAL A 13 4.82 -10.95 14.82
N TYR A 14 3.95 -9.95 14.88
CA TYR A 14 3.56 -9.15 13.74
C TYR A 14 4.38 -7.87 13.69
N TYR A 15 4.56 -7.36 12.47
CA TYR A 15 5.34 -6.17 12.17
C TYR A 15 5.12 -4.98 13.11
N ASP A 16 3.89 -4.77 13.58
CA ASP A 16 3.49 -3.63 14.40
C ASP A 16 3.43 -3.92 15.90
N ASN A 17 3.80 -5.13 16.31
CA ASN A 17 3.87 -5.45 17.73
C ASN A 17 4.94 -4.58 18.41
N LEU A 18 4.53 -3.91 19.49
CA LEU A 18 5.40 -3.17 20.40
C LEU A 18 6.02 -4.08 21.47
N SER A 19 5.40 -5.25 21.70
CA SER A 19 5.90 -6.27 22.60
C SER A 19 5.38 -7.66 22.19
N CYS A 20 6.10 -8.70 22.60
CA CYS A 20 5.65 -10.07 22.42
C CYS A 20 4.60 -10.42 23.48
N LEU A 21 3.40 -10.80 23.03
CA LEU A 21 2.30 -11.18 23.94
C LEU A 21 2.57 -12.44 24.76
N ALA A 22 3.59 -13.24 24.41
CA ALA A 22 3.90 -14.47 25.11
C ALA A 22 4.98 -14.34 26.18
N CYS A 23 6.03 -13.54 25.94
CA CYS A 23 7.16 -13.40 26.87
C CYS A 23 7.38 -11.97 27.36
N GLY A 24 6.58 -11.00 26.89
CA GLY A 24 6.68 -9.59 27.29
C GLY A 24 7.87 -8.83 26.72
N THR A 25 8.72 -9.46 25.89
CA THR A 25 9.85 -8.78 25.25
C THR A 25 9.38 -7.57 24.46
N GLU A 26 9.89 -6.38 24.78
CA GLU A 26 9.63 -5.16 24.01
C GLU A 26 10.31 -5.25 22.65
N LEU A 27 9.58 -4.84 21.61
CA LEU A 27 9.97 -5.00 20.22
C LEU A 27 10.08 -3.66 19.52
N ALA A 28 11.05 -3.55 18.64
CA ALA A 28 11.14 -2.47 17.67
C ALA A 28 11.58 -3.00 16.31
N TYR A 29 11.15 -2.34 15.24
CA TYR A 29 11.51 -2.68 13.87
C TYR A 29 12.82 -2.02 13.46
N ASP A 30 13.81 -2.84 13.12
CA ASP A 30 15.06 -2.42 12.52
C ASP A 30 14.96 -2.53 10.99
N ARG A 31 14.81 -1.39 10.32
CA ARG A 31 14.67 -1.32 8.86
C ARG A 31 15.88 -1.88 8.11
N GLU A 32 17.10 -1.66 8.61
CA GLU A 32 18.31 -2.09 7.91
C GLU A 32 18.46 -3.61 7.90
N ASN A 33 18.10 -4.25 9.02
CA ASN A 33 18.18 -5.70 9.18
C ASN A 33 16.87 -6.42 8.84
N VAL A 34 15.82 -5.67 8.48
CA VAL A 34 14.46 -6.18 8.18
C VAL A 34 13.99 -7.14 9.28
N ALA A 35 14.04 -6.69 10.54
CA ALA A 35 13.81 -7.53 11.71
C ALA A 35 13.09 -6.81 12.84
N LEU A 36 12.30 -7.57 13.63
CA LEU A 36 11.86 -7.13 14.96
C LEU A 36 12.90 -7.56 15.98
N VAL A 37 13.46 -6.57 16.68
CA VAL A 37 14.54 -6.75 17.65
C VAL A 37 14.07 -6.46 19.07
N ALA A 38 14.73 -7.07 20.06
CA ALA A 38 14.46 -6.78 21.46
C ALA A 38 15.08 -5.44 21.83
N VAL A 39 14.27 -4.54 22.38
CA VAL A 39 14.75 -3.27 22.94
C VAL A 39 14.77 -3.33 24.46
N VAL A 40 15.70 -2.63 25.08
CA VAL A 40 15.74 -2.44 26.54
C VAL A 40 15.65 -0.95 26.80
N GLY A 41 14.47 -0.50 27.26
CA GLY A 41 14.12 0.92 27.25
C GLY A 41 14.04 1.45 25.81
N GLU A 42 14.71 2.57 25.55
CA GLU A 42 14.63 3.25 24.26
C GLU A 42 15.72 2.85 23.26
N ARG A 43 16.65 1.95 23.64
CA ARG A 43 17.86 1.67 22.83
C ARG A 43 18.02 0.20 22.46
N TYR A 44 18.66 0.00 21.32
CA TYR A 44 19.08 -1.29 20.78
C TYR A 44 20.53 -1.20 20.31
N ARG A 45 21.38 -2.16 20.70
CA ARG A 45 22.76 -2.25 20.21
C ARG A 45 22.79 -3.16 18.98
N ALA A 46 22.77 -2.56 17.79
CA ALA A 46 22.96 -3.26 16.53
C ALA A 46 24.47 -3.46 16.26
N ALA A 47 24.80 -4.34 15.30
CA ALA A 47 26.19 -4.52 14.86
C ALA A 47 26.82 -3.21 14.32
N GLY A 48 26.02 -2.36 13.68
CA GLY A 48 26.42 -1.07 13.11
C GLY A 48 26.38 0.12 14.08
N GLY A 49 26.12 -0.09 15.38
CA GLY A 49 26.05 0.97 16.38
C GLY A 49 24.79 0.92 17.24
N VAL A 50 24.66 1.91 18.13
CA VAL A 50 23.46 2.07 18.97
C VAL A 50 22.36 2.72 18.13
N ARG A 51 21.18 2.12 18.18
CA ARG A 51 19.93 2.65 17.62
C ARG A 51 18.97 2.93 18.76
N ARG A 52 17.99 3.78 18.48
CA ARG A 52 16.94 4.13 19.43
C ARG A 52 15.56 4.07 18.80
N ARG A 53 14.53 3.92 19.62
CA ARG A 53 13.14 3.99 19.14
C ARG A 53 12.84 5.39 18.62
N CYS A 54 12.01 5.45 17.59
CA CYS A 54 11.45 6.69 17.10
C CYS A 54 10.67 7.40 18.22
N MET A 55 10.85 8.72 18.35
CA MET A 55 10.15 9.52 19.36
C MET A 55 8.64 9.62 19.15
N ASN A 56 8.15 9.28 17.96
CA ASN A 56 6.76 9.49 17.58
C ASN A 56 5.84 8.38 18.11
N THR A 57 5.69 8.34 19.43
CA THR A 57 4.87 7.36 20.16
C THR A 57 3.38 7.56 19.93
N ILE A 58 2.92 8.82 19.74
CA ILE A 58 1.53 9.16 19.39
C ILE A 58 1.11 8.47 18.08
N ALA A 59 2.01 8.38 17.10
CA ALA A 59 1.77 7.67 15.84
C ALA A 59 1.89 6.13 15.96
N GLY A 60 1.98 5.60 17.18
CA GLY A 60 2.21 4.17 17.46
C GLY A 60 3.49 3.64 16.83
N CYS A 61 4.53 4.46 16.67
CA CYS A 61 5.72 4.07 15.92
C CYS A 61 6.57 3.06 16.72
N ASN A 62 6.89 1.93 16.10
CA ASN A 62 7.79 0.92 16.65
C ASN A 62 9.14 0.84 15.93
N TRP A 63 9.42 1.74 14.98
CA TRP A 63 10.68 1.69 14.23
C TRP A 63 11.85 2.26 15.02
N LEU A 64 13.04 1.73 14.73
CA LEU A 64 14.31 2.28 15.18
C LEU A 64 14.82 3.39 14.24
N THR A 65 15.67 4.24 14.80
CA THR A 65 16.43 5.27 14.11
C THR A 65 17.85 5.36 14.67
N ALA A 66 18.72 6.14 14.03
CA ALA A 66 20.05 6.42 14.54
C ALA A 66 19.98 7.09 15.92
N ASP A 67 20.96 6.84 16.80
CA ASP A 67 21.04 7.49 18.12
C ASP A 67 21.58 8.93 17.97
N ASP A 68 20.80 9.78 17.29
CA ASP A 68 21.04 11.20 17.10
C ASP A 68 19.91 12.06 17.71
N GLU A 69 20.08 13.39 17.66
CA GLU A 69 19.13 14.34 18.25
C GLU A 69 17.80 14.42 17.47
N ALA A 70 17.79 14.12 16.17
CA ALA A 70 16.60 14.25 15.33
C ALA A 70 15.50 13.25 15.70
N SER A 71 15.87 12.10 16.26
CA SER A 71 14.97 11.13 16.94
C SER A 71 13.79 10.56 16.12
N GLU A 72 13.64 10.89 14.83
CA GLU A 72 12.61 10.35 13.94
C GLU A 72 13.15 9.20 13.09
N CYS A 73 12.40 8.11 12.95
CA CYS A 73 12.73 7.04 12.01
C CYS A 73 12.45 7.45 10.56
N PHE A 74 12.99 6.71 9.60
CA PHE A 74 12.81 6.99 8.17
C PHE A 74 11.34 7.19 7.76
N SER A 75 10.40 6.39 8.28
CA SER A 75 8.97 6.59 8.00
C SER A 75 8.42 7.90 8.57
N CYS A 76 8.75 8.24 9.82
CA CYS A 76 8.29 9.48 10.45
C CYS A 76 8.95 10.71 9.82
N LEU A 77 10.21 10.62 9.38
CA LEU A 77 10.91 11.68 8.66
C LEU A 77 10.21 12.08 7.34
N LEU A 78 9.51 11.14 6.70
CA LEU A 78 8.70 11.40 5.50
C LEU A 78 7.40 12.13 5.82
N THR A 79 6.96 12.23 7.08
CA THR A 79 5.83 13.10 7.43
C THR A 79 6.32 14.54 7.55
N ARG A 80 5.77 15.41 6.70
CA ARG A 80 6.06 16.85 6.70
C ARG A 80 5.11 17.61 7.61
N SER A 81 3.82 17.27 7.59
CA SER A 81 2.80 17.87 8.45
C SER A 81 1.93 16.80 9.13
N ARG A 82 1.57 17.05 10.39
CA ARG A 82 0.62 16.25 11.18
C ARG A 82 0.05 17.06 12.35
N PRO A 83 -1.14 16.71 12.87
CA PRO A 83 -1.63 17.27 14.12
C PRO A 83 -0.65 17.00 15.27
N VAL A 84 -0.29 18.06 16.00
CA VAL A 84 0.52 18.00 17.23
C VAL A 84 -0.33 18.21 18.49
N GLU A 85 -1.52 18.75 18.31
CA GLU A 85 -2.55 18.97 19.32
C GLU A 85 -3.89 18.53 18.71
N GLY A 86 -4.83 18.10 19.55
CA GLY A 86 -6.12 17.61 19.08
C GLY A 86 -6.82 16.72 20.11
N GLU A 87 -8.03 16.29 19.75
CA GLU A 87 -8.78 15.30 20.51
C GLU A 87 -8.18 13.89 20.34
N GLN A 88 -8.49 12.98 21.27
CA GLN A 88 -7.91 11.62 21.29
C GLN A 88 -8.20 10.83 20.00
N ASN A 89 -9.38 10.99 19.43
CA ASN A 89 -9.76 10.36 18.15
C ASN A 89 -8.81 10.75 17.00
N ILE A 90 -8.37 12.00 16.92
CA ILE A 90 -7.41 12.45 15.89
C ILE A 90 -6.08 11.74 16.06
N PHE A 91 -5.63 11.52 17.30
CA PHE A 91 -4.41 10.76 17.57
C PHE A 91 -4.56 9.26 17.27
N ASP A 92 -5.74 8.68 17.54
CA ASP A 92 -6.03 7.29 17.18
C ASP A 92 -6.01 7.12 15.65
N TRP A 93 -6.62 8.05 14.91
CA TRP A 93 -6.57 8.09 13.45
C TRP A 93 -5.16 8.30 12.91
N LEU A 94 -4.37 9.16 13.55
CA LEU A 94 -2.96 9.37 13.22
C LEU A 94 -2.16 8.08 13.40
N ALA A 95 -2.41 7.31 14.46
CA ALA A 95 -1.73 6.05 14.71
C ALA A 95 -2.07 5.00 13.64
N GLU A 96 -3.35 4.84 13.29
CA GLU A 96 -3.80 3.92 12.23
C GLU A 96 -3.26 4.32 10.85
N THR A 97 -3.32 5.61 10.52
CA THR A 97 -2.79 6.15 9.26
C THR A 97 -1.27 5.97 9.18
N SER A 98 -0.56 6.26 10.27
CA SER A 98 0.89 6.08 10.35
C SER A 98 1.29 4.61 10.24
N HIS A 99 0.46 3.70 10.74
CA HIS A 99 0.62 2.27 10.59
C HIS A 99 0.48 1.84 9.13
N ALA A 100 -0.58 2.26 8.43
CA ALA A 100 -0.75 2.00 6.99
C ALA A 100 0.42 2.56 6.16
N LYS A 101 0.89 3.77 6.48
CA LYS A 101 2.07 4.37 5.84
C LYS A 101 3.34 3.53 6.05
N ARG A 102 3.61 3.05 7.27
CA ARG A 102 4.75 2.17 7.56
C ARG A 102 4.67 0.85 6.79
N TRP A 103 3.47 0.31 6.60
CA TRP A 103 3.26 -0.86 5.75
C TRP A 103 3.55 -0.59 4.28
N LEU A 104 3.11 0.56 3.76
CA LEU A 104 3.47 0.97 2.41
C LEU A 104 4.99 1.04 2.26
N ILE A 105 5.68 1.79 3.13
CA ILE A 105 7.13 1.98 3.03
C ILE A 105 7.87 0.65 3.12
N PHE A 106 7.47 -0.23 4.03
CA PHE A 106 8.01 -1.60 4.11
C PHE A 106 7.86 -2.35 2.78
N GLN A 107 6.68 -2.29 2.16
CA GLN A 107 6.44 -2.94 0.88
C GLN A 107 7.30 -2.35 -0.25
N LEU A 108 7.49 -1.03 -0.27
CA LEU A 108 8.35 -0.37 -1.25
C LEU A 108 9.82 -0.77 -1.08
N ASP A 109 10.30 -0.88 0.17
CA ASP A 109 11.64 -1.38 0.49
C ASP A 109 11.84 -2.82 -0.02
N GLU A 110 10.88 -3.72 0.22
CA GLU A 110 10.95 -5.11 -0.25
C GLU A 110 10.92 -5.22 -1.79
N LEU A 111 10.27 -4.27 -2.47
CA LEU A 111 10.29 -4.17 -3.92
C LEU A 111 11.54 -3.48 -4.48
N GLY A 112 12.41 -2.94 -3.61
CA GLY A 112 13.61 -2.20 -4.00
C GLY A 112 13.31 -0.86 -4.69
N LEU A 113 12.11 -0.31 -4.49
CA LEU A 113 11.73 0.96 -5.11
C LEU A 113 12.44 2.12 -4.40
N PRO A 114 12.91 3.14 -5.15
CA PRO A 114 13.58 4.28 -4.55
C PRO A 114 12.60 5.10 -3.72
N ILE A 115 13.04 5.51 -2.54
CA ILE A 115 12.32 6.43 -1.66
C ILE A 115 13.30 7.55 -1.29
N VAL A 116 13.18 8.69 -1.97
CA VAL A 116 13.99 9.89 -1.70
C VAL A 116 13.14 10.87 -0.93
N SER A 117 13.56 11.29 0.27
CA SER A 117 12.80 12.23 1.08
C SER A 117 12.69 13.60 0.40
N HIS A 118 11.54 14.25 0.55
CA HIS A 118 11.37 15.65 0.19
C HIS A 118 12.35 16.58 0.96
N ARG A 119 12.82 16.17 2.15
CA ARG A 119 13.85 16.94 2.87
C ARG A 119 15.18 16.96 2.10
N ASP A 120 15.53 15.85 1.46
CA ASP A 120 16.76 15.70 0.67
C ASP A 120 16.59 16.24 -0.76
N LYS A 121 15.38 16.13 -1.32
CA LYS A 121 15.02 16.63 -2.66
C LYS A 121 13.71 17.42 -2.59
N PRO A 122 13.75 18.73 -2.25
CA PRO A 122 12.53 19.53 -2.11
C PRO A 122 11.64 19.64 -3.37
N ASN A 123 12.20 19.37 -4.55
CA ASN A 123 11.47 19.39 -5.81
C ASN A 123 11.36 17.95 -6.36
N GLY A 124 10.44 17.16 -5.80
CA GLY A 124 10.13 15.81 -6.27
C GLY A 124 10.62 14.65 -5.39
N GLY A 125 11.07 14.92 -4.17
CA GLY A 125 11.18 13.91 -3.12
C GLY A 125 9.83 13.64 -2.46
N LEU A 126 9.68 12.47 -1.85
CA LEU A 126 8.46 12.01 -1.19
C LEU A 126 8.28 12.68 0.18
N ALA A 127 7.08 13.21 0.43
CA ALA A 127 6.61 13.59 1.75
C ALA A 127 5.13 13.26 1.91
N PHE A 128 4.68 13.19 3.16
CA PHE A 128 3.30 13.00 3.54
C PHE A 128 2.82 14.16 4.42
N ASP A 129 1.73 14.80 4.01
CA ASP A 129 0.94 15.68 4.87
C ASP A 129 -0.25 14.87 5.37
N LEU A 130 -0.33 14.69 6.68
CA LEU A 130 -1.41 13.95 7.33
C LEU A 130 -2.24 14.98 8.07
N ASP A 131 -3.51 15.15 7.73
CA ASP A 131 -4.36 16.13 8.41
C ASP A 131 -5.78 15.60 8.56
N ALA A 132 -6.58 16.12 9.48
CA ALA A 132 -7.93 15.65 9.73
C ALA A 132 -8.96 16.66 9.19
N THR A 133 -9.90 16.18 8.37
CA THR A 133 -11.10 16.97 8.06
C THR A 133 -11.90 17.20 9.35
N THR A 134 -12.30 18.46 9.56
CA THR A 134 -13.20 18.92 10.62
C THR A 134 -14.40 19.64 10.01
N ASP A 135 -15.39 20.02 10.83
CA ASP A 135 -16.56 20.76 10.34
C ASP A 135 -16.20 22.10 9.67
N ASP A 136 -15.11 22.74 10.13
CA ASP A 136 -14.64 24.04 9.65
C ASP A 136 -13.52 23.94 8.60
N HIS A 137 -12.94 22.75 8.40
CA HIS A 137 -11.79 22.54 7.50
C HIS A 137 -11.88 21.21 6.76
N ARG A 138 -11.87 21.24 5.42
CA ARG A 138 -11.78 20.03 4.60
C ARG A 138 -10.37 19.85 4.05
N VAL A 139 -9.82 18.66 4.26
CA VAL A 139 -8.53 18.26 3.70
C VAL A 139 -8.75 17.87 2.23
N MET A 140 -7.99 18.49 1.34
CA MET A 140 -7.93 18.07 -0.06
C MET A 140 -6.85 17.02 -0.22
N ILE A 141 -7.29 15.80 -0.47
CA ILE A 141 -6.44 14.64 -0.69
C ILE A 141 -5.88 14.69 -2.11
N GLY A 142 -4.64 14.25 -2.27
CA GLY A 142 -4.01 14.06 -3.57
C GLY A 142 -2.49 14.15 -3.46
N HIS A 143 -1.85 14.33 -4.60
CA HIS A 143 -0.42 14.47 -4.71
C HIS A 143 -0.03 15.77 -5.41
N MET A 144 1.06 16.40 -4.97
CA MET A 144 1.62 17.59 -5.61
C MET A 144 3.13 17.63 -5.40
N ASN A 145 3.92 17.61 -6.49
CA ASN A 145 5.38 17.73 -6.45
C ASN A 145 6.09 16.75 -5.48
N GLY A 146 5.54 15.54 -5.34
CA GLY A 146 6.06 14.50 -4.44
C GLY A 146 5.51 14.54 -3.01
N VAL A 147 4.64 15.50 -2.69
CA VAL A 147 3.91 15.53 -1.42
C VAL A 147 2.57 14.83 -1.61
N ILE A 148 2.30 13.81 -0.80
CA ILE A 148 1.02 13.11 -0.72
C ILE A 148 0.25 13.62 0.49
N THR A 149 -0.97 14.07 0.30
CA THR A 149 -1.85 14.52 1.39
C THR A 149 -2.89 13.44 1.68
N ILE A 150 -3.02 13.03 2.94
CA ILE A 150 -4.00 12.03 3.39
C ILE A 150 -4.88 12.63 4.49
N ASP A 151 -6.19 12.45 4.35
CA ASP A 151 -7.17 12.78 5.38
C ASP A 151 -7.23 11.67 6.44
N LEU A 152 -6.85 12.01 7.67
CA LEU A 152 -6.88 11.13 8.83
C LEU A 152 -8.30 10.62 9.13
N SER A 153 -9.35 11.38 8.82
CA SER A 153 -10.73 10.98 9.08
C SER A 153 -11.14 9.71 8.31
N GLU A 154 -10.42 9.34 7.24
CA GLU A 154 -10.61 8.06 6.55
C GLU A 154 -10.24 6.83 7.39
N ALA A 155 -9.50 7.00 8.49
CA ALA A 155 -9.28 5.92 9.46
C ALA A 155 -10.58 5.52 10.16
N GLN A 156 -11.56 6.43 10.28
CA GLN A 156 -12.85 6.11 10.89
C GLN A 156 -13.69 5.20 9.99
N ASP A 157 -13.96 3.97 10.45
CA ASP A 157 -14.72 2.96 9.70
C ASP A 157 -16.06 3.46 9.14
N SER A 158 -16.86 4.14 9.96
CA SER A 158 -18.18 4.65 9.54
C SER A 158 -18.08 5.74 8.48
N HIS A 159 -17.09 6.62 8.59
CA HIS A 159 -16.85 7.67 7.62
C HIS A 159 -16.36 7.08 6.29
N ARG A 160 -15.39 6.17 6.35
CA ARG A 160 -14.84 5.49 5.19
C ARG A 160 -15.88 4.65 4.45
N GLU A 161 -16.74 3.94 5.18
CA GLU A 161 -17.83 3.18 4.56
C GLU A 161 -18.89 4.10 3.93
N ALA A 162 -19.20 5.22 4.58
CA ALA A 162 -20.08 6.23 4.00
C ALA A 162 -19.51 6.84 2.71
N LEU A 163 -18.21 7.18 2.69
CA LEU A 163 -17.51 7.64 1.49
C LEU A 163 -17.51 6.57 0.39
N ARG A 164 -17.20 5.32 0.74
CA ARG A 164 -17.20 4.20 -0.19
C ARG A 164 -18.56 4.06 -0.88
N VAL A 165 -19.66 4.13 -0.12
CA VAL A 165 -21.03 4.08 -0.67
C VAL A 165 -21.34 5.33 -1.49
N LEU A 166 -21.00 6.52 -1.00
CA LEU A 166 -21.26 7.81 -1.67
C LEU A 166 -20.56 7.88 -3.03
N LEU A 167 -19.32 7.41 -3.11
CA LEU A 167 -18.50 7.43 -4.31
C LEU A 167 -18.66 6.18 -5.18
N GLY A 168 -19.49 5.22 -4.76
CA GLY A 168 -19.72 3.98 -5.51
C GLY A 168 -18.48 3.07 -5.59
N GLU A 169 -17.56 3.19 -4.64
CA GLU A 169 -16.31 2.45 -4.62
C GLU A 169 -16.52 1.01 -4.14
N ALA A 170 -15.84 0.05 -4.79
CA ALA A 170 -15.92 -1.35 -4.40
C ALA A 170 -15.07 -1.67 -3.16
N TYR A 171 -14.04 -0.86 -2.89
CA TYR A 171 -13.05 -1.09 -1.85
C TYR A 171 -12.41 0.24 -1.43
N ARG A 172 -12.44 0.58 -0.13
CA ARG A 172 -11.71 1.72 0.43
C ARG A 172 -11.05 1.32 1.75
N THR A 173 -9.73 1.42 1.81
CA THR A 173 -8.93 1.21 3.02
C THR A 173 -7.81 2.24 3.07
N MET A 174 -7.35 2.59 4.26
CA MET A 174 -6.25 3.55 4.43
C MET A 174 -4.98 3.11 3.68
N LEU A 175 -4.62 1.81 3.74
CA LEU A 175 -3.47 1.29 2.99
C LEU A 175 -3.71 1.32 1.47
N GLY A 176 -4.93 1.03 1.00
CA GLY A 176 -5.29 1.15 -0.41
C GLY A 176 -5.15 2.59 -0.91
N HIS A 177 -5.56 3.56 -0.11
CA HIS A 177 -5.41 4.97 -0.43
C HIS A 177 -3.93 5.38 -0.57
N PHE A 178 -3.09 5.00 0.40
CA PHE A 178 -1.64 5.20 0.29
C PHE A 178 -1.04 4.57 -0.97
N ARG A 179 -1.54 3.38 -1.36
CA ARG A 179 -1.09 2.67 -2.57
C ARG A 179 -1.53 3.34 -3.87
N HIS A 180 -2.68 4.02 -3.87
CA HIS A 180 -3.12 4.84 -4.98
C HIS A 180 -2.22 6.08 -5.11
N GLU A 181 -2.10 6.87 -4.04
CA GLU A 181 -1.35 8.14 -4.08
C GLU A 181 0.15 7.94 -4.36
N ILE A 182 0.75 6.86 -3.85
CA ILE A 182 2.15 6.55 -4.18
C ILE A 182 2.32 6.17 -5.66
N GLY A 183 1.27 5.67 -6.32
CA GLY A 183 1.26 5.43 -7.76
C GLY A 183 1.54 6.72 -8.53
N HIS A 184 0.85 7.80 -8.17
CA HIS A 184 1.11 9.12 -8.75
C HIS A 184 2.54 9.62 -8.53
N TYR A 185 3.09 9.44 -7.32
CA TYR A 185 4.50 9.76 -7.04
C TYR A 185 5.46 8.98 -7.95
N TYR A 186 5.22 7.68 -8.13
CA TYR A 186 6.07 6.85 -9.00
C TYR A 186 5.85 7.12 -10.48
N TRP A 187 4.68 7.61 -10.92
CA TRP A 187 4.52 8.12 -12.27
C TRP A 187 5.48 9.28 -12.54
N MET A 188 5.52 10.28 -11.64
CA MET A 188 6.46 11.39 -11.76
C MET A 188 7.92 10.93 -11.73
N THR A 189 8.23 9.98 -10.86
CA THR A 189 9.62 9.56 -10.59
C THR A 189 10.16 8.60 -11.66
N LEU A 190 9.33 7.69 -12.18
CA LEU A 190 9.77 6.60 -13.05
C LEU A 190 9.35 6.78 -14.51
N VAL A 191 8.30 7.55 -14.79
CA VAL A 191 7.69 7.66 -16.12
C VAL A 191 7.95 9.04 -16.73
N ALA A 192 7.58 10.12 -16.04
CA ALA A 192 7.46 11.46 -16.62
C ALA A 192 8.75 12.01 -17.28
N SER A 193 9.93 11.59 -16.80
CA SER A 193 11.23 12.09 -17.29
C SER A 193 11.88 11.22 -18.37
N ASP A 194 11.34 10.03 -18.67
CA ASP A 194 11.86 9.11 -19.66
C ASP A 194 10.90 9.07 -20.87
N PRO A 195 11.31 9.57 -22.05
CA PRO A 195 10.44 9.62 -23.23
C PRO A 195 9.92 8.25 -23.68
N ALA A 196 10.72 7.19 -23.55
CA ALA A 196 10.32 5.85 -23.98
C ALA A 196 9.28 5.26 -23.03
N ARG A 197 9.45 5.47 -21.72
CA ARG A 197 8.44 5.05 -20.72
C ARG A 197 7.16 5.86 -20.86
N LEU A 198 7.26 7.17 -21.06
CA LEU A 198 6.09 8.03 -21.25
C LEU A 198 5.28 7.64 -22.50
N GLU A 199 5.93 7.30 -23.61
CA GLU A 199 5.22 6.82 -24.79
C GLU A 199 4.52 5.48 -24.53
N ALA A 200 5.23 4.52 -23.92
CA ALA A 200 4.63 3.23 -23.54
C ALA A 200 3.48 3.36 -22.52
N PHE A 201 3.52 4.39 -21.65
CA PHE A 201 2.41 4.77 -20.79
C PHE A 201 1.21 5.22 -21.64
N ARG A 202 1.39 6.16 -22.57
CA ARG A 202 0.29 6.71 -23.38
C ARG A 202 -0.40 5.67 -24.25
N GLU A 203 0.36 4.70 -24.77
CA GLU A 203 -0.18 3.56 -25.50
C GLU A 203 -1.21 2.75 -24.69
N ARG A 204 -1.05 2.70 -23.36
CA ARG A 204 -1.83 1.82 -22.46
C ARG A 204 -2.88 2.54 -21.65
N PHE A 205 -2.57 3.74 -21.17
CA PHE A 205 -3.40 4.51 -20.25
C PHE A 205 -4.10 5.69 -20.95
N GLY A 206 -3.64 6.09 -22.14
CA GLY A 206 -4.13 7.25 -22.86
C GLY A 206 -3.31 8.52 -22.63
N ASP A 207 -3.76 9.62 -23.23
CA ASP A 207 -3.04 10.91 -23.21
C ASP A 207 -3.28 11.66 -21.90
N GLU A 208 -2.26 11.75 -21.06
CA GLU A 208 -2.33 12.41 -19.75
C GLU A 208 -2.41 13.94 -19.82
N ARG A 209 -2.27 14.54 -21.01
CA ARG A 209 -2.35 16.00 -21.19
C ARG A 209 -3.79 16.51 -21.20
N GLN A 210 -4.77 15.62 -21.08
CA GLN A 210 -6.17 15.97 -20.91
C GLN A 210 -6.35 16.87 -19.68
N ASP A 211 -7.33 17.77 -19.74
CA ASP A 211 -7.61 18.65 -18.60
C ASP A 211 -8.21 17.82 -17.46
N TYR A 212 -7.41 17.65 -16.40
CA TYR A 212 -7.77 16.85 -15.24
C TYR A 212 -9.08 17.33 -14.58
N GLY A 213 -9.27 18.64 -14.44
CA GLY A 213 -10.46 19.21 -13.79
C GLY A 213 -11.73 18.97 -14.60
N GLN A 214 -11.65 19.08 -15.93
CA GLN A 214 -12.75 18.77 -16.84
C GLN A 214 -13.06 17.27 -16.85
N ALA A 215 -12.03 16.42 -16.86
CA ALA A 215 -12.18 14.98 -16.82
C ALA A 215 -12.87 14.51 -15.52
N LEU A 216 -12.46 15.07 -14.39
CA LEU A 216 -13.09 14.83 -13.08
C LEU A 216 -14.55 15.30 -13.05
N THR A 217 -14.82 16.49 -13.59
CA THR A 217 -16.19 17.02 -13.67
C THR A 217 -17.08 16.14 -14.54
N ALA A 218 -16.57 15.65 -15.68
CA ALA A 218 -17.28 14.75 -16.56
C ALA A 218 -17.58 13.40 -15.90
N HIS A 219 -16.64 12.86 -15.12
CA HIS A 219 -16.82 11.61 -14.38
C HIS A 219 -17.99 11.71 -13.37
N TYR A 220 -18.01 12.75 -12.53
CA TYR A 220 -19.07 12.92 -11.52
C TYR A 220 -20.41 13.41 -12.09
N SER A 221 -20.42 14.01 -13.27
CA SER A 221 -21.65 14.48 -13.93
C SER A 221 -22.28 13.43 -14.87
N GLY A 222 -21.54 12.37 -15.21
CA GLY A 222 -21.93 11.35 -16.16
C GLY A 222 -22.49 10.07 -15.52
N GLY A 223 -23.02 9.19 -16.36
CA GLY A 223 -23.34 7.82 -15.96
C GLY A 223 -22.11 6.92 -15.98
N VAL A 224 -22.17 5.79 -15.28
CA VAL A 224 -21.11 4.77 -15.26
C VAL A 224 -20.97 4.16 -16.66
N ALA A 225 -19.90 4.50 -17.39
CA ALA A 225 -19.56 3.83 -18.63
C ALA A 225 -19.20 2.35 -18.35
N ALA A 226 -19.35 1.48 -19.35
CA ALA A 226 -18.86 0.10 -19.23
C ALA A 226 -17.33 0.10 -19.15
N TRP A 227 -16.80 -0.11 -17.94
CA TRP A 227 -15.37 0.03 -17.63
C TRP A 227 -14.67 -1.32 -17.40
N GLN A 228 -15.43 -2.36 -17.05
CA GLN A 228 -14.91 -3.66 -16.59
C GLN A 228 -14.06 -4.41 -17.62
N HIS A 229 -14.16 -4.04 -18.90
CA HIS A 229 -13.38 -4.63 -19.97
C HIS A 229 -11.98 -4.02 -20.12
N ASP A 230 -11.81 -2.75 -19.76
CA ASP A 230 -10.60 -1.98 -20.06
C ASP A 230 -9.88 -1.44 -18.81
N HIS A 231 -10.60 -1.28 -17.70
CA HIS A 231 -10.13 -0.64 -16.48
C HIS A 231 -10.36 -1.52 -15.25
N ILE A 232 -9.47 -1.40 -14.27
CA ILE A 232 -9.55 -2.18 -13.02
C ILE A 232 -10.66 -1.67 -12.10
N SER A 233 -11.01 -0.39 -12.17
CA SER A 233 -12.06 0.25 -11.39
C SER A 233 -12.82 1.28 -12.24
N GLN A 234 -13.98 1.72 -11.76
CA GLN A 234 -14.70 2.81 -12.39
C GLN A 234 -13.91 4.12 -12.32
N TYR A 235 -13.25 4.38 -11.18
CA TYR A 235 -12.51 5.63 -10.97
C TYR A 235 -11.29 5.73 -11.91
N ALA A 236 -10.68 4.61 -12.28
CA ALA A 236 -9.64 4.54 -13.29
C ALA A 236 -10.06 5.10 -14.67
N THR A 237 -11.35 5.20 -14.99
CA THR A 237 -11.78 5.83 -16.26
C THR A 237 -11.71 7.36 -16.24
N THR A 238 -11.43 7.97 -15.08
CA THR A 238 -11.49 9.42 -14.90
C THR A 238 -10.38 10.12 -15.67
N HIS A 239 -9.15 9.62 -15.58
CA HIS A 239 -7.99 10.22 -16.21
C HIS A 239 -6.88 9.17 -16.36
N PRO A 240 -5.99 9.27 -17.37
CA PRO A 240 -4.86 8.34 -17.51
C PRO A 240 -3.96 8.24 -16.27
N TRP A 241 -3.81 9.33 -15.51
CA TRP A 241 -3.12 9.29 -14.21
C TRP A 241 -3.85 8.45 -13.17
N GLU A 242 -5.18 8.54 -13.09
CA GLU A 242 -5.98 7.73 -12.17
C GLU A 242 -5.94 6.25 -12.55
N ASP A 243 -6.02 5.94 -13.86
CA ASP A 243 -5.90 4.56 -14.35
C ASP A 243 -4.55 3.92 -13.98
N PHE A 244 -3.47 4.71 -14.07
CA PHE A 244 -2.15 4.27 -13.66
C PHE A 244 -2.03 4.12 -12.14
N ALA A 245 -2.51 5.08 -11.36
CA ALA A 245 -2.47 5.03 -9.90
C ALA A 245 -3.28 3.84 -9.36
N GLU A 246 -4.47 3.60 -9.90
CA GLU A 246 -5.29 2.43 -9.57
C GLU A 246 -4.59 1.13 -9.97
N THR A 247 -4.03 1.04 -11.18
CA THR A 247 -3.27 -0.13 -11.61
C THR A 247 -2.07 -0.40 -10.70
N PHE A 248 -1.33 0.65 -10.33
CA PHE A 248 -0.18 0.57 -9.43
C PHE A 248 -0.61 0.11 -8.04
N ALA A 249 -1.71 0.65 -7.51
CA ALA A 249 -2.27 0.24 -6.24
C ALA A 249 -2.64 -1.24 -6.25
N HIS A 250 -3.33 -1.69 -7.31
CA HIS A 250 -3.72 -3.09 -7.49
C HIS A 250 -2.51 -4.03 -7.61
N TYR A 251 -1.46 -3.61 -8.32
CA TYR A 251 -0.19 -4.35 -8.34
C TYR A 251 0.36 -4.53 -6.91
N LEU A 252 0.39 -3.47 -6.10
CA LEU A 252 0.80 -3.56 -4.70
C LEU A 252 -0.16 -4.41 -3.84
N HIS A 253 -1.47 -4.37 -4.09
CA HIS A 253 -2.45 -5.23 -3.41
C HIS A 253 -2.17 -6.72 -3.69
N ILE A 254 -1.94 -7.07 -4.95
CA ILE A 254 -1.66 -8.43 -5.40
C ILE A 254 -0.37 -8.94 -4.76
N CYS A 255 0.75 -8.24 -4.98
CA CYS A 255 2.05 -8.66 -4.45
C CYS A 255 2.03 -8.74 -2.91
N GLY A 256 1.44 -7.75 -2.25
CA GLY A 256 1.39 -7.70 -0.78
C GLY A 256 0.53 -8.81 -0.17
N THR A 257 -0.56 -9.20 -0.84
CA THR A 257 -1.45 -10.29 -0.39
C THR A 257 -0.82 -11.66 -0.63
N LEU A 258 -0.22 -11.88 -1.81
CA LEU A 258 0.54 -13.11 -2.10
C LEU A 258 1.68 -13.29 -1.10
N GLN A 259 2.42 -12.24 -0.78
CA GLN A 259 3.46 -12.30 0.24
C GLN A 259 2.90 -12.67 1.62
N SER A 260 1.75 -12.11 2.03
CA SER A 260 1.08 -12.50 3.28
C SER A 260 0.74 -13.98 3.28
N ALA A 261 0.13 -14.48 2.20
CA ALA A 261 -0.26 -15.88 2.10
C ALA A 261 0.96 -16.81 2.20
N GLY A 262 2.04 -16.49 1.48
CA GLY A 262 3.29 -17.22 1.54
C GLY A 262 3.93 -17.20 2.94
N ALA A 263 3.79 -16.10 3.69
CA ALA A 263 4.31 -15.97 5.05
C ALA A 263 3.68 -16.96 6.04
N PHE A 264 2.43 -17.32 5.83
CA PHE A 264 1.72 -18.32 6.63
C PHE A 264 1.75 -19.73 6.01
N GLY A 265 2.46 -19.91 4.89
CA GLY A 265 2.46 -21.17 4.16
C GLY A 265 1.08 -21.53 3.60
N LEU A 266 0.21 -20.54 3.38
CA LEU A 266 -1.08 -20.79 2.73
C LEU A 266 -0.82 -21.25 1.31
N SER A 267 -1.39 -22.40 0.97
CA SER A 267 -1.29 -22.97 -0.36
C SER A 267 -2.59 -23.68 -0.71
N MET A 268 -2.97 -23.58 -1.97
CA MET A 268 -4.16 -24.19 -2.55
C MET A 268 -3.72 -25.25 -3.56
N ALA A 269 -4.15 -26.49 -3.36
CA ALA A 269 -3.97 -27.57 -4.32
C ALA A 269 -5.11 -27.66 -5.35
N GLY A 270 -6.06 -26.71 -5.32
CA GLY A 270 -7.31 -26.79 -6.06
C GLY A 270 -8.29 -27.83 -5.51
N PRO A 271 -9.47 -27.97 -6.13
CA PRO A 271 -10.51 -28.89 -5.68
C PRO A 271 -10.25 -30.38 -5.95
N GLY A 272 -9.07 -30.72 -6.50
CA GLY A 272 -8.76 -32.09 -6.93
C GLY A 272 -9.71 -32.63 -8.00
N GLU A 273 -9.81 -33.96 -8.11
CA GLU A 273 -10.68 -34.64 -9.07
C GLU A 273 -12.17 -34.60 -8.68
N GLU A 274 -12.50 -34.27 -7.41
CA GLU A 274 -13.85 -34.34 -6.87
C GLU A 274 -14.87 -33.46 -7.61
N LEU A 275 -14.42 -32.29 -8.10
CA LEU A 275 -15.27 -31.35 -8.83
C LEU A 275 -15.24 -31.54 -10.35
N GLY A 276 -14.38 -32.42 -10.88
CA GLY A 276 -14.25 -32.67 -12.33
C GLY A 276 -13.99 -31.43 -13.18
N ALA A 277 -13.55 -30.32 -12.57
CA ALA A 277 -13.44 -29.02 -13.20
C ALA A 277 -12.18 -28.93 -14.07
N ARG A 278 -12.32 -28.33 -15.26
CA ARG A 278 -11.18 -27.98 -16.11
C ARG A 278 -10.62 -26.63 -15.67
N GLY A 279 -9.46 -26.63 -15.04
CA GLY A 279 -8.74 -25.41 -14.65
C GLY A 279 -7.90 -25.62 -13.40
N SER A 280 -6.72 -25.00 -13.35
CA SER A 280 -5.87 -25.04 -12.14
C SER A 280 -6.35 -23.98 -11.16
N LEU A 281 -7.04 -24.38 -10.09
CA LEU A 281 -7.32 -23.52 -8.92
C LEU A 281 -6.20 -23.68 -7.87
N THR A 282 -4.97 -23.77 -8.35
CA THR A 282 -3.77 -23.94 -7.53
C THR A 282 -3.14 -22.60 -7.26
N SER A 283 -2.66 -22.40 -6.04
CA SER A 283 -1.90 -21.21 -5.66
C SER A 283 -0.85 -21.62 -4.63
N HIS A 284 0.40 -21.29 -4.88
CA HIS A 284 1.57 -21.53 -4.05
C HIS A 284 2.34 -20.21 -3.81
N PRO A 285 1.74 -19.21 -3.13
CA PRO A 285 2.41 -17.95 -2.88
C PRO A 285 3.69 -18.11 -2.04
N THR A 286 4.68 -17.27 -2.32
CA THR A 286 6.00 -17.30 -1.68
C THR A 286 6.25 -16.06 -0.83
N LEU A 287 7.16 -16.18 0.14
CA LEU A 287 7.59 -15.06 0.99
C LEU A 287 8.40 -13.98 0.24
N THR A 288 9.14 -14.39 -0.79
CA THR A 288 10.01 -13.49 -1.55
C THR A 288 9.25 -12.87 -2.71
N PRO A 289 9.38 -11.55 -2.96
CA PRO A 289 8.86 -10.91 -4.16
C PRO A 289 9.37 -11.61 -5.42
N GLN A 290 8.46 -11.88 -6.37
CA GLN A 290 8.78 -12.59 -7.60
C GLN A 290 9.23 -11.63 -8.71
N SER A 291 10.32 -10.89 -8.49
CA SER A 291 10.85 -9.92 -9.47
C SER A 291 11.31 -10.55 -10.79
N ALA A 292 11.60 -11.85 -10.77
CA ALA A 292 12.00 -12.60 -11.96
C ALA A 292 10.82 -13.06 -12.81
N ALA A 293 9.65 -13.25 -12.20
CA ALA A 293 8.46 -13.82 -12.83
C ALA A 293 7.82 -12.83 -13.81
N SER A 294 6.99 -13.34 -14.73
CA SER A 294 6.12 -12.47 -15.53
C SER A 294 4.88 -12.08 -14.72
N VAL A 295 4.19 -11.02 -15.14
CA VAL A 295 2.89 -10.67 -14.54
C VAL A 295 1.87 -11.80 -14.69
N ARG A 296 1.93 -12.56 -15.77
CA ARG A 296 1.03 -13.71 -15.97
C ARG A 296 1.28 -14.81 -14.93
N ASP A 297 2.53 -15.04 -14.53
CA ASP A 297 2.85 -15.98 -13.46
C ASP A 297 2.32 -15.48 -12.10
N ILE A 298 2.52 -14.19 -11.80
CA ILE A 298 1.97 -13.56 -10.58
C ILE A 298 0.44 -13.67 -10.56
N LEU A 299 -0.21 -13.44 -11.70
CA LEU A 299 -1.67 -13.53 -11.82
C LEU A 299 -2.20 -14.97 -11.74
N ALA A 300 -1.44 -15.95 -12.23
CA ALA A 300 -1.77 -17.37 -12.09
C ALA A 300 -1.81 -17.79 -10.61
N GLU A 301 -0.92 -17.22 -9.78
CA GLU A 301 -0.95 -17.40 -8.33
C GLU A 301 -2.08 -16.60 -7.65
N TRP A 302 -2.32 -15.38 -8.13
CA TRP A 302 -3.30 -14.45 -7.55
C TRP A 302 -4.75 -14.87 -7.76
N GLN A 303 -5.14 -15.23 -8.98
CA GLN A 303 -6.54 -15.41 -9.35
C GLN A 303 -7.25 -16.50 -8.51
N PRO A 304 -6.68 -17.70 -8.30
CA PRO A 304 -7.30 -18.72 -7.45
C PRO A 304 -7.39 -18.27 -5.99
N LEU A 305 -6.34 -17.61 -5.48
CA LEU A 305 -6.32 -17.10 -4.12
C LEU A 305 -7.39 -16.03 -3.90
N ALA A 306 -7.51 -15.05 -4.80
CA ALA A 306 -8.51 -14.00 -4.72
C ALA A 306 -9.94 -14.56 -4.77
N LEU A 307 -10.18 -15.56 -5.63
CA LEU A 307 -11.46 -16.26 -5.69
C LEU A 307 -11.77 -16.96 -4.36
N ALA A 308 -10.81 -17.69 -3.79
CA ALA A 308 -10.99 -18.37 -2.51
C ALA A 308 -11.25 -17.37 -1.37
N LEU A 309 -10.49 -16.28 -1.31
CA LEU A 309 -10.69 -15.20 -0.33
C LEU A 309 -12.10 -14.60 -0.41
N ASN A 310 -12.59 -14.33 -1.62
CA ASN A 310 -13.96 -13.84 -1.84
C ASN A 310 -15.00 -14.85 -1.36
N LEU A 311 -14.89 -16.12 -1.76
CA LEU A 311 -15.85 -17.17 -1.37
C LEU A 311 -15.85 -17.46 0.12
N VAL A 312 -14.66 -17.50 0.76
CA VAL A 312 -14.54 -17.63 2.22
C VAL A 312 -15.21 -16.45 2.91
N ASN A 313 -15.00 -15.21 2.45
CA ASN A 313 -15.63 -14.04 3.06
C ASN A 313 -17.16 -14.05 2.90
N ARG A 314 -17.68 -14.46 1.73
CA ARG A 314 -19.11 -14.70 1.51
C ARG A 314 -19.69 -15.74 2.46
N SER A 315 -18.94 -16.82 2.73
CA SER A 315 -19.38 -17.86 3.68
C SER A 315 -19.53 -17.36 5.12
N LEU A 316 -18.83 -16.26 5.46
CA LEU A 316 -18.92 -15.56 6.75
C LEU A 316 -19.96 -14.43 6.73
N GLY A 317 -20.74 -14.29 5.65
CA GLY A 317 -21.77 -13.26 5.50
C GLY A 317 -21.22 -11.86 5.18
N LYS A 318 -19.99 -11.77 4.64
CA LYS A 318 -19.35 -10.52 4.21
C LYS A 318 -19.29 -10.43 2.68
N GLY A 319 -19.08 -9.22 2.15
CA GLY A 319 -18.86 -9.00 0.71
C GLY A 319 -17.53 -9.57 0.22
N ASP A 320 -17.22 -9.43 -1.05
CA ASP A 320 -15.92 -9.84 -1.58
C ASP A 320 -14.78 -8.99 -1.00
N LEU A 321 -13.64 -9.62 -0.69
CA LEU A 321 -12.43 -8.91 -0.25
C LEU A 321 -11.73 -8.22 -1.43
N TYR A 322 -11.83 -8.81 -2.61
CA TYR A 322 -11.29 -8.27 -3.86
C TYR A 322 -12.32 -8.44 -5.00
N PRO A 323 -13.33 -7.55 -5.08
CA PRO A 323 -14.41 -7.61 -6.08
C PRO A 323 -14.02 -7.14 -7.49
N PHE A 324 -12.75 -7.30 -7.89
CA PHE A 324 -12.24 -6.70 -9.13
C PHE A 324 -12.00 -7.75 -10.21
N THR A 325 -12.26 -7.34 -11.46
CA THR A 325 -11.99 -8.16 -12.65
C THR A 325 -10.73 -7.65 -13.33
N ILE A 326 -9.79 -8.55 -13.58
CA ILE A 326 -8.54 -8.24 -14.28
C ILE A 326 -8.71 -8.73 -15.73
N ALA A 327 -9.23 -7.87 -16.60
CA ALA A 327 -9.35 -8.12 -18.03
C ALA A 327 -8.00 -8.01 -18.75
N ASP A 328 -7.88 -8.52 -19.98
CA ASP A 328 -6.62 -8.52 -20.74
C ASP A 328 -5.96 -7.13 -20.86
N PRO A 329 -6.69 -6.03 -21.14
CA PRO A 329 -6.09 -4.69 -21.13
C PRO A 329 -5.49 -4.30 -19.78
N VAL A 330 -6.12 -4.72 -18.67
CA VAL A 330 -5.60 -4.48 -17.31
C VAL A 330 -4.36 -5.32 -17.05
N VAL A 331 -4.27 -6.54 -17.60
CA VAL A 331 -3.04 -7.36 -17.53
C VAL A 331 -1.87 -6.63 -18.20
N GLU A 332 -2.09 -6.01 -19.36
CA GLU A 332 -1.04 -5.25 -20.06
C GLU A 332 -0.58 -4.01 -19.28
N LYS A 333 -1.53 -3.32 -18.62
CA LYS A 333 -1.25 -2.20 -17.70
C LYS A 333 -0.44 -2.66 -16.48
N LEU A 334 -0.82 -3.78 -15.87
CA LEU A 334 -0.07 -4.41 -14.77
C LEU A 334 1.33 -4.83 -15.22
N GLU A 335 1.49 -5.33 -16.46
CA GLU A 335 2.79 -5.68 -17.02
C GLU A 335 3.70 -4.47 -17.19
N TYR A 336 3.14 -3.33 -17.62
CA TYR A 336 3.85 -2.06 -17.66
C TYR A 336 4.32 -1.63 -16.26
N VAL A 337 3.44 -1.64 -15.26
CA VAL A 337 3.80 -1.32 -13.86
C VAL A 337 4.87 -2.28 -13.34
N HIS A 338 4.75 -3.58 -13.59
CA HIS A 338 5.72 -4.57 -13.16
C HIS A 338 7.11 -4.33 -13.75
N ARG A 339 7.22 -3.95 -15.03
CA ARG A 339 8.51 -3.56 -15.64
C ARG A 339 9.14 -2.36 -14.97
N LEU A 340 8.34 -1.31 -14.69
CA LEU A 340 8.81 -0.15 -13.93
C LEU A 340 9.34 -0.53 -12.55
N VAL A 341 8.61 -1.38 -11.82
CA VAL A 341 9.00 -1.81 -10.46
C VAL A 341 10.20 -2.74 -10.47
N SER A 342 10.30 -3.64 -11.44
CA SER A 342 11.43 -4.58 -11.55
C SER A 342 12.69 -3.97 -12.18
N GLY A 343 12.63 -2.71 -12.64
CA GLY A 343 13.74 -2.03 -13.30
C GLY A 343 14.09 -2.60 -14.67
N ARG A 344 13.10 -3.16 -15.37
CA ARG A 344 13.25 -3.86 -16.65
C ARG A 344 12.77 -3.04 -17.85
#